data_AF-A0A835ISJ3-F1
#
_entry.id   AF-A0A835ISJ3-F1
#
_cell.length_a   1.000
_cell.length_b   1.000
_cell.length_c   1.000
_cell.angle_alpha   90.00
_cell.angle_beta   90.00
_cell.angle_gamma   90.00
#
_symmetry.space_group_name_H-M   'P 1'
#
loop_
_entity.id
_entity.type
_entity.pdbx_description
1 polymer ?
#
loop_
_entity_poly.entity_id
_entity_poly.type
_entity_poly.pdbx_seq_one_letter_code
_entity_poly.pdbx_strand_id
1 'polypeptide(L)'
;MGESFNFIDLCEKSLCIIKQAQNSNIVPIGTLRWGVCRHRAMLMKYLCDRMVPPIPCKLVRRYLDFLPHAWNIIPVRRNDSWVRMVVNACYPTDIREETETEYFCRSILYSISFYSLCYLLLQ
;
A
#
# COMPACT_ATOMS: atom_id res chain seq x y z
N MET A 1 19.68 -3.22 -25.71
CA MET A 1 19.97 -3.85 -24.40
C MET A 1 19.40 -2.89 -23.37
N GLY A 2 18.14 -3.08 -22.98
CA GLY A 2 17.42 -2.10 -22.15
C GLY A 2 17.86 -2.22 -20.70
N GLU A 3 18.42 -1.16 -20.13
CA GLU A 3 18.66 -1.09 -18.69
C GLU A 3 17.31 -1.23 -17.96
N SER A 4 17.16 -2.31 -17.21
CA SER A 4 16.04 -2.49 -16.28
C SER A 4 16.15 -1.39 -15.22
N PHE A 5 15.39 -0.31 -15.37
CA PHE A 5 15.24 0.72 -14.35
C PHE A 5 14.74 0.08 -13.05
N ASN A 6 15.64 -0.09 -12.09
CA ASN A 6 15.31 -0.73 -10.82
C ASN A 6 14.64 0.29 -9.88
N PHE A 7 13.31 0.33 -9.90
CA PHE A 7 12.52 1.20 -9.04
C PHE A 7 12.77 1.01 -7.54
N ILE A 8 13.19 -0.20 -7.11
CA ILE A 8 13.51 -0.50 -5.71
C ILE A 8 14.76 0.30 -5.29
N ASP A 9 15.79 0.27 -6.12
CA ASP A 9 17.05 1.00 -5.89
C ASP A 9 16.81 2.53 -5.82
N LEU A 10 15.91 3.06 -6.67
CA LEU A 10 15.52 4.48 -6.59
C LEU A 10 14.78 4.83 -5.30
N CYS A 11 13.92 3.95 -4.80
CA CYS A 11 13.23 4.14 -3.52
C CYS A 11 14.21 4.19 -2.36
N GLU A 12 15.13 3.23 -2.30
CA GLU A 12 16.14 3.15 -1.23
C GLU A 12 17.07 4.35 -1.24
N LYS A 13 17.59 4.71 -2.42
CA LYS A 13 18.42 5.91 -2.58
C LYS A 13 17.67 7.18 -2.15
N SER A 14 16.40 7.31 -2.54
CA SER A 14 15.58 8.45 -2.13
C SER A 14 15.38 8.51 -0.61
N LEU A 15 15.17 7.37 0.05
CA LEU A 15 15.07 7.31 1.50
C LEU A 15 16.38 7.71 2.17
N CYS A 16 17.51 7.19 1.70
CA CYS A 16 18.84 7.55 2.22
C CYS A 16 19.11 9.04 2.11
N ILE A 17 18.84 9.66 0.96
CA ILE A 17 19.04 11.10 0.74
C ILE A 17 18.19 11.92 1.71
N ILE A 18 16.92 11.58 1.90
CA ILE A 18 16.03 12.33 2.82
C ILE A 18 16.52 12.19 4.27
N LYS A 19 16.87 10.98 4.70
CA LYS A 19 17.37 10.72 6.06
C LYS A 19 18.65 11.49 6.35
N GLN A 20 19.59 11.50 5.41
CA GLN A 20 20.85 12.24 5.52
C GLN A 20 20.59 13.75 5.56
N ALA A 21 19.76 14.27 4.65
CA ALA A 21 19.44 15.70 4.61
C ALA A 21 18.76 16.22 5.89
N GLN A 22 17.97 15.37 6.56
CA GLN A 22 17.27 15.71 7.81
C GLN A 22 18.04 15.32 9.07
N ASN A 23 19.18 14.66 8.96
CA ASN A 23 19.91 14.03 10.07
C ASN A 23 18.98 13.21 11.00
N SER A 24 18.08 12.43 10.41
CA SER A 24 17.02 11.71 11.11
C SER A 24 16.69 10.40 10.42
N ASN A 25 16.33 9.37 11.19
CA ASN A 25 15.82 8.11 10.62
C ASN A 25 14.30 8.16 10.34
N ILE A 26 13.63 9.25 10.72
CA ILE A 26 12.22 9.50 10.46
C ILE A 26 12.10 10.18 9.09
N VAL A 27 11.32 9.58 8.19
CA VAL A 27 11.03 10.17 6.87
C VAL A 27 9.54 10.50 6.79
N PRO A 28 9.17 11.79 6.68
CA PRO A 28 7.77 12.15 6.47
C PRO A 28 7.23 11.53 5.18
N ILE A 29 6.05 10.91 5.23
CA ILE A 29 5.47 10.24 4.05
C ILE A 29 5.27 11.21 2.87
N GLY A 30 5.02 12.49 3.14
CA GLY A 30 4.86 13.54 2.14
C GLY A 30 6.14 13.92 1.39
N THR A 31 7.33 13.54 1.89
CA THR A 31 8.61 13.83 1.20
C THR A 31 9.04 12.72 0.24
N LEU A 32 8.35 11.57 0.26
CA LEU A 32 8.67 10.44 -0.62
C LEU A 32 8.21 10.71 -2.04
N ARG A 33 9.12 10.52 -3.01
CA ARG A 33 8.81 10.61 -4.46
C ARG A 33 8.63 9.25 -5.12
N TRP A 34 9.23 8.21 -4.56
CA TRP A 34 9.26 6.86 -5.13
C TRP A 34 8.68 5.83 -4.16
N GLY A 35 8.06 4.79 -4.70
CA GLY A 35 7.46 3.72 -3.89
C GLY A 35 6.36 4.22 -2.95
N VAL A 36 5.72 5.34 -3.28
CA VAL A 36 4.73 5.99 -2.43
C VAL A 36 3.51 5.08 -2.21
N CYS A 37 3.17 4.24 -3.18
CA CYS A 37 2.06 3.29 -3.12
C CYS A 37 2.11 2.35 -1.91
N ARG A 38 3.26 1.69 -1.67
CA ARG A 38 3.39 0.76 -0.55
C ARG A 38 3.26 1.44 0.81
N HIS A 39 3.78 2.66 0.94
CA HIS A 39 3.69 3.44 2.17
C HIS A 39 2.26 3.92 2.44
N ARG A 40 1.57 4.43 1.41
CA ARG A 40 0.18 4.91 1.55
C ARG A 40 -0.80 3.77 1.80
N ALA A 41 -0.66 2.66 1.07
CA ALA A 41 -1.53 1.49 1.27
C ALA A 41 -1.35 0.85 2.66
N MET A 42 -0.12 0.85 3.17
CA MET A 42 0.17 0.41 4.53
C MET A 42 -0.41 1.37 5.58
N LEU A 43 -0.25 2.69 5.39
CA LEU A 43 -0.83 3.69 6.29
C LEU A 43 -2.37 3.55 6.34
N MET A 44 -3.03 3.39 5.20
CA MET A 44 -4.47 3.13 5.12
C MET A 44 -4.87 1.90 5.94
N LYS A 45 -4.15 0.78 5.78
CA LYS A 45 -4.41 -0.45 6.54
C LYS A 45 -4.22 -0.24 8.04
N TYR A 46 -3.15 0.42 8.45
CA TYR A 46 -2.89 0.74 9.85
C TYR A 46 -4.01 1.59 10.46
N LEU A 47 -4.47 2.62 9.75
CA LEU A 47 -5.58 3.46 10.19
C LEU A 47 -6.87 2.64 10.32
N CYS A 48 -7.22 1.84 9.31
CA CYS A 48 -8.40 0.96 9.35
C CYS A 48 -8.38 0.00 10.54
N ASP A 49 -7.22 -0.59 10.87
CA ASP A 49 -7.04 -1.50 12.00
C ASP A 49 -7.21 -0.80 13.36
N ARG A 50 -7.02 0.52 13.42
CA ARG A 50 -7.11 1.34 14.64
C ARG A 50 -8.46 2.04 14.82
N MET A 51 -9.34 2.00 13.81
CA MET A 51 -10.70 2.53 13.94
C MET A 51 -11.50 1.75 14.98
N VAL A 52 -12.52 2.38 15.56
CA VAL A 52 -13.47 1.75 16.48
C VAL A 52 -14.89 1.96 15.93
N PRO A 53 -15.56 0.91 15.41
CA PRO A 53 -15.04 -0.45 15.19
C PRO A 53 -13.96 -0.49 14.08
N PRO A 54 -13.05 -1.50 14.08
CA PRO A 54 -12.07 -1.66 13.01
C PRO A 54 -12.74 -1.80 11.66
N ILE A 55 -12.20 -1.10 10.65
CA ILE A 55 -12.68 -1.20 9.28
C ILE A 55 -11.99 -2.41 8.62
N PRO A 56 -12.72 -3.41 8.12
CA PRO A 56 -12.10 -4.50 7.38
C PRO A 56 -11.33 -3.93 6.17
N CYS A 57 -10.02 -4.12 6.18
CA CYS A 57 -9.14 -3.59 5.16
C CYS A 57 -8.07 -4.62 4.86
N LYS A 58 -7.89 -4.96 3.58
CA LYS A 58 -6.88 -5.90 3.12
C LYS A 58 -5.81 -5.12 2.35
N LEU A 59 -4.55 -5.25 2.75
CA LEU A 59 -3.42 -4.75 1.95
C LEU A 59 -3.13 -5.73 0.81
N VAL A 60 -3.00 -5.21 -0.40
CA VAL A 60 -2.63 -5.97 -1.60
C VAL A 60 -1.35 -5.41 -2.17
N ARG A 61 -0.42 -6.29 -2.52
CA ARG A 61 0.78 -5.99 -3.30
C ARG A 61 0.81 -6.90 -4.52
N ARG A 62 0.69 -6.34 -5.71
CA ARG A 62 0.66 -7.06 -6.99
C ARG A 62 1.08 -6.13 -8.12
N TYR A 63 1.13 -6.65 -9.34
CA TYR A 63 1.28 -5.83 -10.53
C TYR A 63 -0.07 -5.21 -10.89
N LEU A 64 -0.10 -3.88 -11.05
CA LEU A 64 -1.19 -3.14 -11.67
C LEU A 64 -0.62 -2.58 -12.98
N ASP A 65 -1.21 -2.94 -14.13
CA ASP A 65 -0.71 -2.54 -15.46
C ASP A 65 0.78 -2.87 -15.66
N PHE A 66 1.20 -4.09 -15.28
CA PHE A 66 2.59 -4.58 -15.36
C PHE A 66 3.59 -3.86 -14.45
N LEU A 67 3.16 -2.95 -13.58
CA LEU A 67 4.03 -2.27 -12.62
C LEU A 67 3.75 -2.74 -11.19
N PRO A 68 4.79 -3.00 -10.37
CA PRO A 68 4.62 -3.30 -8.96
C PRO A 68 3.86 -2.18 -8.24
N HIS A 69 2.71 -2.51 -7.67
CA HIS A 69 1.83 -1.55 -7.00
C HIS A 69 1.25 -2.12 -5.72
N ALA A 70 0.76 -1.23 -4.86
CA ALA A 70 0.10 -1.60 -3.61
C ALA A 70 -1.16 -0.77 -3.40
N TRP A 71 -2.22 -1.43 -2.96
CA TRP A 71 -3.54 -0.84 -2.72
C TRP A 71 -4.26 -1.58 -1.60
N ASN A 72 -5.46 -1.10 -1.25
CA ASN A 72 -6.29 -1.71 -0.24
C ASN A 72 -7.58 -2.24 -0.85
N ILE A 73 -8.16 -3.26 -0.22
CA ILE A 73 -9.51 -3.75 -0.52
C ILE A 73 -10.35 -3.65 0.73
N ILE A 74 -11.50 -3.00 0.61
CA ILE A 74 -12.46 -2.80 1.69
C ILE A 74 -13.79 -3.43 1.26
N PRO A 75 -14.34 -4.40 2.02
CA PRO A 75 -15.68 -4.88 1.77
C PRO A 75 -16.69 -3.81 2.21
N VAL A 76 -17.64 -3.50 1.33
CA VAL A 76 -18.72 -2.56 1.58
C VAL A 76 -20.04 -3.28 1.32
N ARG A 77 -21.03 -3.03 2.17
CA ARG A 77 -22.38 -3.54 1.95
C ARG A 77 -23.09 -2.65 0.93
N ARG A 78 -23.52 -3.22 -0.19
CA ARG A 78 -24.33 -2.55 -1.20
C ARG A 78 -25.61 -3.37 -1.36
N ASN A 79 -26.75 -2.80 -0.96
CA ASN A 79 -28.01 -3.52 -0.83
C ASN A 79 -27.84 -4.74 0.12
N ASP A 80 -28.17 -5.93 -0.36
CA ASP A 80 -28.07 -7.19 0.37
C ASP A 80 -26.82 -8.02 0.04
N SER A 81 -25.86 -7.44 -0.70
CA SER A 81 -24.60 -8.11 -1.02
C SER A 81 -23.39 -7.36 -0.49
N TRP A 82 -22.31 -8.11 -0.26
CA TRP A 82 -21.00 -7.56 0.05
C TRP A 82 -20.22 -7.40 -1.26
N VAL A 83 -19.85 -6.15 -1.57
CA VAL A 83 -18.97 -5.82 -2.70
C VAL A 83 -17.59 -5.48 -2.19
N ARG A 84 -16.56 -5.86 -2.94
CA ARG A 84 -15.17 -5.59 -2.59
C ARG A 84 -14.72 -4.35 -3.35
N MET A 85 -14.36 -3.30 -2.62
CA MET A 85 -13.94 -2.02 -3.19
C MET A 85 -12.42 -1.94 -3.18
N VAL A 86 -11.82 -1.74 -4.35
CA VAL A 86 -10.42 -1.36 -4.52
C VAL A 86 -10.28 0.11 -4.13
N VAL A 87 -9.38 0.39 -3.19
CA VAL A 87 -9.02 1.74 -2.76
C VAL A 87 -7.54 1.95 -3.02
N ASN A 88 -7.23 2.75 -4.03
CA ASN A 88 -5.87 3.09 -4.38
C ASN A 88 -5.42 4.34 -3.62
N ALA A 89 -4.68 4.18 -2.52
CA ALA A 89 -4.26 5.33 -1.72
C ALA A 89 -3.30 6.30 -2.45
N CYS A 90 -2.75 5.94 -3.62
CA CYS A 90 -2.05 6.88 -4.50
C CYS A 90 -2.98 7.82 -5.27
N TYR A 91 -4.20 7.37 -5.56
CA TYR A 91 -5.21 8.11 -6.31
C TYR A 91 -6.49 8.06 -5.48
N PRO A 92 -6.66 8.95 -4.49
CA PRO A 92 -7.74 8.86 -3.51
C PRO A 92 -9.14 8.93 -4.12
N THR A 93 -9.26 9.41 -5.35
CA THR A 93 -10.51 9.44 -6.14
C THR A 93 -10.77 8.17 -6.94
N ASP A 94 -9.78 7.28 -7.06
CA ASP A 94 -9.88 5.99 -7.74
C ASP A 94 -10.36 4.92 -6.75
N ILE A 95 -11.67 4.92 -6.51
CA ILE A 95 -12.38 3.91 -5.72
C ILE A 95 -13.32 3.16 -6.67
N ARG A 96 -13.08 1.87 -6.84
CA ARG A 96 -13.82 1.04 -7.80
C ARG A 96 -14.11 -0.34 -7.28
N GLU A 97 -15.13 -0.98 -7.82
CA GLU A 97 -15.45 -2.37 -7.50
C GLU A 97 -14.36 -3.30 -8.04
N GLU A 98 -14.02 -4.32 -7.26
CA GLU A 98 -13.06 -5.35 -7.65
C GLU A 98 -13.68 -6.27 -8.70
N THR A 99 -13.32 -6.09 -9.97
CA THR A 99 -13.91 -6.81 -11.10
C THR A 99 -13.12 -8.05 -11.53
N GLU A 100 -11.86 -8.21 -11.11
CA GLU A 100 -11.04 -9.33 -11.59
C GLU A 100 -11.01 -10.50 -10.60
N THR A 101 -11.34 -11.68 -11.11
CA THR A 101 -11.43 -12.93 -10.36
C THR A 101 -10.07 -13.41 -9.82
N GLU A 102 -8.96 -12.98 -10.41
CA GLU A 102 -7.60 -13.35 -9.97
C GLU A 102 -7.21 -12.76 -8.59
N TYR A 103 -7.98 -11.79 -8.08
CA TYR A 103 -7.76 -11.22 -6.75
C TYR A 103 -8.28 -12.07 -5.59
N PHE A 104 -9.12 -13.08 -5.87
CA PHE A 104 -9.73 -13.92 -4.84
C PHE A 104 -8.72 -14.85 -4.13
N CYS A 105 -7.65 -15.28 -4.80
CA CYS A 105 -6.90 -16.48 -4.39
C CYS A 105 -5.60 -16.30 -3.58
N ARG A 106 -5.13 -15.07 -3.28
CA ARG A 106 -3.97 -14.89 -2.37
C ARG A 106 -4.20 -13.70 -1.45
N SER A 107 -4.81 -13.98 -0.32
CA SER A 107 -5.21 -12.99 0.67
C SER A 107 -4.54 -13.32 1.99
N ILE A 108 -3.50 -12.56 2.38
CA ILE A 108 -2.98 -12.67 3.74
C ILE A 108 -3.62 -11.54 4.56
N LEU A 109 -4.47 -11.93 5.50
CA LEU A 109 -5.05 -11.02 6.48
C LEU A 109 -3.99 -10.74 7.53
N TYR A 110 -3.15 -9.74 7.32
CA TYR A 110 -2.25 -9.27 8.38
C TYR A 110 -2.99 -8.24 9.23
N SER A 111 -3.17 -8.53 10.52
CA SER A 111 -3.33 -7.49 11.55
C SER A 111 -1.97 -6.82 11.67
N ILE A 112 -1.81 -5.58 11.18
CA ILE A 112 -0.48 -4.98 11.11
C ILE A 112 -0.06 -4.51 12.51
N SER A 113 0.78 -5.31 13.17
CA SER A 113 1.59 -4.89 14.32
C SER A 113 2.65 -3.88 13.86
N PHE A 114 3.04 -2.94 14.74
CA PHE A 114 4.07 -1.93 14.48
C PHE A 114 5.39 -2.56 13.98
N TYR A 115 5.71 -3.77 14.44
CA TYR A 115 6.89 -4.53 14.01
C TYR A 115 6.79 -5.09 12.58
N SER A 116 5.58 -5.50 12.15
CA SER A 116 5.33 -5.97 10.78
C SER A 116 5.39 -4.81 9.77
N LEU A 117 5.07 -3.60 10.23
CA LEU A 117 5.14 -2.35 9.47
C LEU A 117 6.59 -2.07 8.99
N CYS A 118 7.59 -2.26 9.84
CA CYS A 118 9.00 -2.12 9.46
C CYS A 118 9.46 -3.17 8.43
N TYR A 119 9.07 -4.44 8.61
CA TYR A 119 9.48 -5.53 7.71
C TYR A 119 8.93 -5.36 6.29
N LEU A 120 7.68 -4.92 6.17
CA LEU A 120 7.04 -4.67 4.88
C LEU A 120 7.56 -3.39 4.19
N LEU A 121 8.12 -2.41 4.91
CA LEU A 121 8.70 -1.21 4.31
C LEU A 121 10.10 -1.42 3.73
N LEU A 122 10.82 -2.44 4.23
CA LEU A 122 12.22 -2.77 3.93
C LEU A 122 12.39 -3.96 2.96
N GLN A 123 11.31 -4.53 2.44
CA GLN A 123 11.28 -5.51 1.34
C GLN A 123 10.40 -4.98 0.20
#